data_AF-A0A7D7Q3Z0-F1
#
_entry.id   AF-A0A7D7Q3Z0-F1
#
_cell.length_a   1.000
_cell.length_b   1.000
_cell.length_c   1.000
_cell.angle_alpha   90.00
_cell.angle_beta   90.00
_cell.angle_gamma   90.00
#
_symmetry.space_group_name_H-M   'P 1'
#
loop_
_entity.id
_entity.type
_entity.pdbx_description
1 polymer ?
#
loop_
_entity_poly.entity_id
_entity_poly.type
_entity_poly.pdbx_seq_one_letter_code
_entity_poly.pdbx_strand_id
1 'polypeptide(L)'
;MPELTAWQRRITRVALETIGQDGFALAGSGAIREHGVTDRPTEDVDLFTTSMDSAAFDRAVERVALAWTDNDLGVSLVRQSPLYAQFSLTTTDGYHVDVDMGVDWRGHEPARLAVGPVLSVRDAIAAKVGAVYSRAEARDFLDLDAIRAFGKFTDEELLYIAAVRDPGFDRQIFAEQLRRVDLLASDDVAAYGTTPSSWRAVQQRCRQWAQTIATPAQEQTELRQQKIVQVEPDEPRSRPPQ
;
A
#
# COMPACT_ATOMS: atom_id res chain seq x y z
N MET A 1 -18.25 -2.71 6.86
CA MET A 1 -18.20 -3.64 5.73
C MET A 1 -17.44 -4.95 6.00
N PRO A 2 -17.63 -5.66 7.14
CA PRO A 2 -16.92 -6.95 7.37
C PRO A 2 -17.25 -8.03 6.32
N GLU A 3 -18.49 -8.04 5.83
CA GLU A 3 -18.98 -9.02 4.85
C GLU A 3 -18.27 -8.88 3.50
N LEU A 4 -18.11 -7.65 2.99
CA LEU A 4 -17.35 -7.39 1.76
C LEU A 4 -15.89 -7.85 1.88
N THR A 5 -15.24 -7.61 3.02
CA THR A 5 -13.87 -8.10 3.26
C THR A 5 -13.81 -9.62 3.32
N ALA A 6 -14.82 -10.29 3.88
CA ALA A 6 -14.91 -11.75 3.86
C ALA A 6 -15.04 -12.28 2.42
N TRP A 7 -15.84 -11.62 1.59
CA TRP A 7 -15.96 -11.94 0.16
C TRP A 7 -14.66 -11.74 -0.61
N GLN A 8 -14.00 -10.59 -0.44
CA GLN A 8 -12.69 -10.34 -1.05
C GLN A 8 -11.69 -11.44 -0.68
N ARG A 9 -11.61 -11.83 0.60
CA ARG A 9 -10.74 -12.93 1.05
C ARG A 9 -11.10 -14.29 0.42
N ARG A 10 -12.39 -14.59 0.26
CA ARG A 10 -12.85 -15.82 -0.40
C ARG A 10 -12.50 -15.81 -1.89
N ILE A 11 -12.78 -14.71 -2.60
CA ILE A 11 -12.45 -14.50 -4.01
C ILE A 11 -10.95 -14.65 -4.24
N THR A 12 -10.13 -13.99 -3.41
CA THR A 12 -8.68 -14.11 -3.45
C THR A 12 -8.23 -15.56 -3.23
N ARG A 13 -8.80 -16.27 -2.26
CA ARG A 13 -8.42 -17.65 -1.96
C ARG A 13 -8.70 -18.58 -3.14
N VAL A 14 -9.92 -18.54 -3.69
CA VAL A 14 -10.30 -19.33 -4.87
C VAL A 14 -9.35 -19.05 -6.03
N ALA A 15 -9.04 -17.77 -6.25
CA ALA A 15 -8.11 -17.40 -7.29
C ALA A 15 -6.71 -17.97 -7.05
N LEU A 16 -6.13 -17.74 -5.87
CA LEU A 16 -4.76 -18.13 -5.58
C LEU A 16 -4.56 -19.64 -5.42
N GLU A 17 -5.59 -20.39 -5.06
CA GLU A 17 -5.59 -21.86 -5.14
C GLU A 17 -5.52 -22.34 -6.60
N THR A 18 -6.10 -21.57 -7.53
CA THR A 18 -6.16 -21.90 -8.97
C THR A 18 -4.91 -21.45 -9.74
N ILE A 19 -4.46 -20.22 -9.51
CA ILE A 19 -3.40 -19.55 -10.31
C ILE A 19 -2.14 -19.19 -9.52
N GLY A 20 -2.07 -19.50 -8.23
CA GLY A 20 -0.90 -19.19 -7.41
C GLY A 20 0.38 -19.89 -7.87
N GLN A 21 0.26 -21.07 -8.51
CA GLN A 21 1.40 -21.78 -9.10
C GLN A 21 1.95 -21.08 -10.35
N ASP A 22 1.16 -20.22 -11.01
CA ASP A 22 1.60 -19.39 -12.13
C ASP A 22 2.29 -18.08 -11.66
N GLY A 23 2.60 -17.99 -10.36
CA GLY A 23 3.33 -16.88 -9.76
C GLY A 23 2.46 -15.71 -9.30
N PHE A 24 1.13 -15.80 -9.43
CA PHE A 24 0.22 -14.77 -8.92
C PHE A 24 0.24 -14.68 -7.40
N ALA A 25 0.18 -13.45 -6.89
CA ALA A 25 0.05 -13.14 -5.48
C ALA A 25 -0.90 -11.96 -5.26
N LEU A 26 -1.55 -11.93 -4.10
CA LEU A 26 -2.34 -10.76 -3.68
C LEU A 26 -1.43 -9.54 -3.53
N ALA A 27 -1.81 -8.43 -4.16
CA ALA A 27 -1.10 -7.16 -4.15
C ALA A 27 -1.97 -6.02 -3.59
N GLY A 28 -1.56 -4.77 -3.86
CA GLY A 28 -2.32 -3.57 -3.55
C GLY A 28 -2.74 -3.42 -2.09
N SER A 29 -3.92 -2.84 -1.88
CA SER A 29 -4.44 -2.54 -0.52
C SER A 29 -4.76 -3.83 0.24
N GLY A 30 -5.19 -4.87 -0.47
CA GLY A 30 -5.47 -6.19 0.11
C GLY A 30 -4.23 -6.80 0.75
N ALA A 31 -3.06 -6.68 0.10
CA ALA A 31 -1.81 -7.23 0.64
C ALA A 31 -1.42 -6.60 1.98
N ILE A 32 -1.42 -5.26 2.08
CA ILE A 32 -1.06 -4.58 3.34
C ILE A 32 -2.11 -4.84 4.44
N ARG A 33 -3.38 -5.06 4.08
CA ARG A 33 -4.42 -5.50 5.04
C ARG A 33 -4.13 -6.89 5.59
N GLU A 34 -3.79 -7.87 4.75
CA GLU A 34 -3.48 -9.22 5.23
C GLU A 34 -2.19 -9.26 6.08
N HIS A 35 -1.29 -8.29 5.93
CA HIS A 35 -0.14 -8.08 6.83
C HIS A 35 -0.48 -7.32 8.13
N GLY A 36 -1.73 -6.90 8.32
CA GLY A 36 -2.19 -6.16 9.50
C GLY A 36 -1.72 -4.71 9.56
N VAL A 37 -1.40 -4.10 8.41
CA VAL A 37 -0.97 -2.70 8.33
C VAL A 37 -2.17 -1.75 8.37
N THR A 38 -3.30 -2.17 7.81
CA THR A 38 -4.53 -1.37 7.76
C THR A 38 -5.77 -2.24 7.91
N ASP A 39 -6.78 -1.69 8.57
CA ASP A 39 -8.12 -2.29 8.69
C ASP A 39 -9.16 -1.58 7.81
N ARG A 40 -8.73 -0.62 6.98
CA ARG A 40 -9.66 0.10 6.11
C ARG A 40 -10.26 -0.86 5.07
N PRO A 41 -11.51 -0.64 4.66
CA PRO A 41 -12.06 -1.34 3.50
C PRO A 41 -11.21 -1.07 2.25
N THR A 42 -11.03 -2.11 1.43
CA THR A 42 -10.43 -2.01 0.09
C THR A 42 -11.54 -2.08 -0.95
N GLU A 43 -11.33 -1.45 -2.10
CA GLU A 43 -12.32 -1.42 -3.18
C GLU A 43 -12.21 -2.68 -4.05
N ASP A 44 -10.97 -3.08 -4.30
CA ASP A 44 -10.54 -4.05 -5.30
C ASP A 44 -9.75 -5.21 -4.68
N VAL A 45 -9.62 -6.27 -5.47
CA VAL A 45 -8.66 -7.37 -5.27
C VAL A 45 -7.61 -7.30 -6.39
N ASP A 46 -6.35 -7.05 -6.04
CA ASP A 46 -5.24 -7.05 -6.98
C ASP A 46 -4.50 -8.40 -6.96
N LEU A 47 -4.39 -9.06 -8.11
CA LEU A 47 -3.67 -10.33 -8.27
C LEU A 47 -2.56 -10.17 -9.31
N PHE A 48 -1.31 -10.02 -8.86
CA PHE A 48 -0.19 -9.76 -9.76
C PHE A 48 0.83 -10.90 -9.81
N THR A 49 1.37 -11.15 -11.01
CA THR A 49 2.47 -12.08 -11.28
C THR A 49 3.68 -11.32 -11.80
N THR A 50 4.86 -11.95 -11.80
CA THR A 50 6.07 -11.44 -12.48
C THR A 50 6.28 -12.06 -13.86
N SER A 51 5.44 -13.03 -14.24
CA SER A 51 5.56 -13.72 -15.53
C SER A 51 5.11 -12.80 -16.67
N MET A 52 5.98 -12.60 -17.66
CA MET A 52 5.69 -11.84 -18.89
C MET A 52 5.18 -12.73 -20.03
N ASP A 53 4.90 -14.02 -19.79
CA ASP A 53 4.33 -14.91 -20.79
C ASP A 53 2.83 -14.63 -20.96
N SER A 54 2.47 -13.92 -22.03
CA SER A 54 1.09 -13.52 -22.30
C SER A 54 0.16 -14.70 -22.53
N ALA A 55 0.64 -15.79 -23.15
CA ALA A 55 -0.19 -16.95 -23.39
C ALA A 55 -0.44 -17.73 -22.08
N ALA A 56 0.54 -17.78 -21.18
CA ALA A 56 0.33 -18.32 -19.83
C ALA A 56 -0.62 -17.44 -19.02
N PHE A 57 -0.51 -16.11 -19.14
CA PHE A 57 -1.41 -15.16 -18.50
C PHE A 57 -2.86 -15.36 -18.96
N ASP A 58 -3.11 -15.44 -20.27
CA ASP A 58 -4.46 -15.66 -20.82
C ASP A 58 -5.07 -16.99 -20.31
N ARG A 59 -4.27 -18.06 -20.25
CA ARG A 59 -4.72 -19.34 -19.64
C ARG A 59 -5.04 -19.20 -18.16
N ALA A 60 -4.31 -18.39 -17.40
CA ALA A 60 -4.58 -18.15 -15.99
C ALA A 60 -5.89 -17.35 -15.81
N VAL A 61 -6.13 -16.34 -16.64
CA VAL A 61 -7.37 -15.56 -16.71
C VAL A 61 -8.58 -16.47 -16.98
N GLU A 62 -8.49 -17.37 -17.95
CA GLU A 62 -9.55 -18.34 -18.24
C GLU A 62 -9.81 -19.30 -17.06
N ARG A 63 -8.75 -19.88 -16.49
CA ARG A 63 -8.88 -20.81 -15.36
C ARG A 63 -9.51 -20.15 -14.13
N VAL A 64 -9.13 -18.92 -13.82
CA VAL A 64 -9.66 -18.25 -12.63
C VAL A 64 -11.11 -17.83 -12.80
N ALA A 65 -11.52 -17.44 -14.02
CA ALA A 65 -12.92 -17.14 -14.34
C ALA A 65 -13.81 -18.37 -14.14
N LEU A 66 -13.35 -19.55 -14.59
CA LEU A 66 -14.04 -20.82 -14.36
C LEU A 66 -14.10 -21.15 -12.86
N ALA A 67 -12.98 -21.01 -12.13
CA ALA A 67 -12.95 -21.29 -10.70
C ALA A 67 -13.90 -20.41 -9.88
N TRP A 68 -14.02 -19.12 -10.22
CA TRP A 68 -15.02 -18.24 -9.59
C TRP A 68 -16.45 -18.64 -9.93
N THR A 69 -16.71 -19.01 -11.19
CA THR A 69 -18.03 -19.51 -11.63
C THR A 69 -18.43 -20.79 -10.88
N ASP A 70 -17.49 -21.74 -10.72
CA ASP A 70 -17.67 -22.99 -9.97
C ASP A 70 -17.86 -22.76 -8.46
N ASN A 71 -17.59 -21.53 -7.98
CA ASN A 71 -17.81 -21.10 -6.60
C ASN A 71 -19.04 -20.18 -6.44
N ASP A 72 -20.00 -20.28 -7.37
CA ASP A 72 -21.28 -19.57 -7.38
C ASP A 72 -21.16 -18.03 -7.49
N LEU A 73 -20.06 -17.53 -8.05
CA LEU A 73 -19.89 -16.10 -8.34
C LEU A 73 -20.37 -15.78 -9.75
N GLY A 74 -21.10 -14.68 -9.90
CA GLY A 74 -21.37 -14.11 -11.23
C GLY A 74 -20.10 -13.44 -11.76
N VAL A 75 -19.54 -13.94 -12.86
CA VAL A 75 -18.27 -13.46 -13.41
C VAL A 75 -18.50 -12.63 -14.67
N SER A 76 -18.01 -11.39 -14.68
CA SER A 76 -17.97 -10.54 -15.88
C SER A 76 -16.54 -10.10 -16.16
N LEU A 77 -16.02 -10.44 -17.34
CA LEU A 77 -14.74 -9.89 -17.82
C LEU A 77 -15.00 -8.49 -18.38
N VAL A 78 -14.50 -7.46 -17.68
CA VAL A 78 -14.71 -6.05 -18.01
C VAL A 78 -13.72 -5.60 -19.08
N ARG A 79 -12.46 -6.01 -18.93
CA ARG A 79 -11.37 -5.62 -19.84
C ARG A 79 -10.30 -6.69 -19.87
N GLN A 80 -9.74 -6.93 -21.05
CA GLN A 80 -8.53 -7.73 -21.21
C GLN A 80 -7.61 -7.09 -22.25
N SER A 81 -6.33 -7.07 -21.94
CA SER A 81 -5.23 -6.68 -22.82
C SER A 81 -4.01 -7.57 -22.52
N PRO A 82 -2.95 -7.56 -23.33
CA PRO A 82 -1.77 -8.35 -23.02
C PRO A 82 -1.28 -8.07 -21.59
N LEU A 83 -1.16 -9.13 -20.78
CA LEU A 83 -0.67 -9.08 -19.39
C LEU A 83 -1.53 -8.27 -18.40
N TYR A 84 -2.80 -8.02 -18.74
CA TYR A 84 -3.74 -7.37 -17.83
C TYR A 84 -5.18 -7.83 -18.10
N ALA A 85 -5.93 -8.12 -17.04
CA ALA A 85 -7.35 -8.40 -17.10
C ALA A 85 -8.07 -7.80 -15.90
N GLN A 86 -9.30 -7.36 -16.12
CA GLN A 86 -10.17 -6.84 -15.08
C GLN A 86 -11.49 -7.58 -15.10
N PHE A 87 -11.92 -8.04 -13.94
CA PHE A 87 -13.21 -8.68 -13.72
C PHE A 87 -14.06 -7.86 -12.78
N SER A 88 -15.38 -7.94 -12.95
CA SER A 88 -16.35 -7.55 -11.94
C SER A 88 -17.12 -8.80 -11.52
N LEU A 89 -17.05 -9.13 -10.23
CA LEU A 89 -17.66 -10.32 -9.65
C LEU A 89 -18.90 -9.94 -8.85
N THR A 90 -19.98 -10.70 -9.01
CA THR A 90 -21.20 -10.57 -8.21
C THR A 90 -21.31 -11.76 -7.26
N THR A 91 -21.40 -11.50 -5.97
CA THR A 91 -21.55 -12.52 -4.94
C THR A 91 -23.00 -12.98 -4.81
N THR A 92 -23.23 -14.13 -4.17
CA THR A 92 -24.57 -14.71 -4.00
C THR A 92 -25.53 -13.86 -3.16
N ASP A 93 -24.99 -12.98 -2.32
CA ASP A 93 -25.69 -12.00 -1.49
C ASP A 93 -25.69 -10.58 -2.08
N GLY A 94 -25.20 -10.42 -3.32
CA GLY A 94 -25.36 -9.19 -4.11
C GLY A 94 -24.27 -8.13 -3.96
N TYR A 95 -23.13 -8.45 -3.32
CA TYR A 95 -21.96 -7.56 -3.37
C TYR A 95 -21.28 -7.63 -4.73
N HIS A 96 -20.70 -6.49 -5.12
CA HIS A 96 -19.81 -6.40 -6.27
C HIS A 96 -18.36 -6.28 -5.80
N VAL A 97 -17.48 -7.07 -6.41
CA VAL A 97 -16.04 -7.04 -6.15
C VAL A 97 -15.30 -7.00 -7.47
N ASP A 98 -14.57 -5.92 -7.70
CA ASP A 98 -13.69 -5.82 -8.86
C ASP A 98 -12.35 -6.49 -8.56
N VAL A 99 -11.84 -7.21 -9.55
CA VAL A 99 -10.57 -7.93 -9.48
C VAL A 99 -9.69 -7.51 -10.63
N ASP A 100 -8.53 -6.95 -10.30
CA ASP A 100 -7.49 -6.61 -11.26
C ASP A 100 -6.41 -7.68 -11.27
N MET A 101 -6.15 -8.22 -12.45
CA MET A 101 -5.04 -9.14 -12.71
C MET A 101 -4.02 -8.45 -13.59
N GLY A 102 -2.74 -8.61 -13.28
CA GLY A 102 -1.69 -7.91 -14.02
C GLY A 102 -0.30 -8.44 -13.78
N VAL A 103 0.65 -7.84 -14.48
CA VAL A 103 2.08 -8.07 -14.24
C VAL A 103 2.68 -6.88 -13.53
N ASP A 104 3.40 -7.16 -12.46
CA ASP A 104 4.09 -6.14 -11.67
C ASP A 104 5.39 -6.69 -11.08
N TRP A 105 6.32 -5.79 -10.80
CA TRP A 105 7.60 -6.12 -10.18
C TRP A 105 7.42 -6.45 -8.69
N ARG A 106 8.16 -7.45 -8.21
CA ARG A 106 8.37 -7.72 -6.78
C ARG A 106 9.82 -8.14 -6.54
N GLY A 107 10.39 -7.72 -5.40
CA GLY A 107 11.78 -8.01 -5.04
C GLY A 107 11.97 -9.24 -4.17
N HIS A 108 10.90 -9.75 -3.55
CA HIS A 108 10.97 -10.86 -2.60
C HIS A 108 9.90 -11.92 -2.91
N GLU A 109 10.15 -13.14 -2.43
CA GLU A 109 9.16 -14.21 -2.48
C GLU A 109 7.87 -13.82 -1.71
N PRO A 110 6.69 -14.13 -2.26
CA PRO A 110 5.43 -13.91 -1.56
C PRO A 110 5.37 -14.62 -0.20
N ALA A 111 4.79 -13.94 0.79
CA ALA A 111 4.43 -14.56 2.05
C ALA A 111 3.22 -15.49 1.86
N ARG A 112 3.21 -16.65 2.52
CA ARG A 112 2.04 -17.54 2.55
C ARG A 112 1.15 -17.17 3.73
N LEU A 113 0.02 -16.52 3.45
CA LEU A 113 -0.97 -16.13 4.45
C LEU A 113 -2.28 -16.92 4.24
N ALA A 114 -3.29 -16.68 5.07
CA ALA A 114 -4.55 -17.44 5.07
C ALA A 114 -5.37 -17.35 3.76
N VAL A 115 -5.08 -16.37 2.90
CA VAL A 115 -5.69 -16.20 1.58
C VAL A 115 -4.86 -16.80 0.43
N GLY A 116 -3.64 -17.29 0.71
CA GLY A 116 -2.69 -17.76 -0.30
C GLY A 116 -1.40 -16.94 -0.36
N PRO A 117 -0.66 -16.96 -1.48
CA PRO A 117 0.49 -16.08 -1.71
C PRO A 117 0.09 -14.61 -1.69
N VAL A 118 0.73 -13.83 -0.82
CA VAL A 118 0.57 -12.38 -0.71
C VAL A 118 1.92 -11.74 -0.92
N LEU A 119 2.01 -10.60 -1.61
CA LEU A 119 3.27 -9.86 -1.73
C LEU A 119 3.95 -9.75 -0.36
N SER A 120 5.29 -9.84 -0.33
CA SER A 120 6.03 -9.61 0.91
C SER A 120 5.62 -8.26 1.50
N VAL A 121 5.61 -8.13 2.83
CA VAL A 121 5.22 -6.87 3.47
C VAL A 121 6.06 -5.69 2.95
N ARG A 122 7.33 -5.95 2.65
CA ARG A 122 8.27 -4.96 2.07
C ARG A 122 7.86 -4.53 0.66
N ASP A 123 7.56 -5.48 -0.23
CA ASP A 123 7.16 -5.15 -1.60
C ASP A 123 5.77 -4.49 -1.64
N ALA A 124 4.83 -4.96 -0.80
CA ALA A 124 3.50 -4.38 -0.69
C ALA A 124 3.55 -2.92 -0.21
N ILE A 125 4.39 -2.63 0.80
CA ILE A 125 4.61 -1.26 1.28
C ILE A 125 5.32 -0.42 0.22
N ALA A 126 6.35 -0.95 -0.45
CA ALA A 126 7.05 -0.23 -1.52
C ALA A 126 6.10 0.18 -2.65
N ALA A 127 5.17 -0.69 -3.04
CA ALA A 127 4.13 -0.39 -4.01
C ALA A 127 3.21 0.77 -3.55
N LYS A 128 2.88 0.83 -2.27
CA LYS A 128 2.05 1.92 -1.70
C LYS A 128 2.77 3.25 -1.62
N VAL A 129 4.05 3.25 -1.26
CA VAL A 129 4.88 4.47 -1.35
C VAL A 129 4.98 4.94 -2.80
N GLY A 130 5.18 4.02 -3.74
CA GLY A 130 5.19 4.31 -5.17
C GLY A 130 3.85 4.84 -5.72
N ALA A 131 2.72 4.40 -5.17
CA ALA A 131 1.40 4.93 -5.54
C ALA A 131 1.25 6.41 -5.16
N VAL A 132 1.71 6.80 -3.96
CA VAL A 132 1.76 8.22 -3.59
C VAL A 132 2.72 9.00 -4.50
N TYR A 133 3.89 8.43 -4.84
CA TYR A 133 4.85 9.06 -5.74
C TYR A 133 4.29 9.32 -7.15
N SER A 134 3.54 8.38 -7.69
CA SER A 134 3.09 8.40 -9.10
C SER A 134 1.78 9.15 -9.31
N ARG A 135 0.77 8.94 -8.46
CA ARG A 135 -0.58 9.48 -8.66
C ARG A 135 -1.11 10.32 -7.50
N ALA A 136 -0.77 9.96 -6.27
CA ALA A 136 -1.21 10.64 -5.04
C ALA A 136 -2.75 10.73 -4.90
N GLU A 137 -3.44 9.59 -4.98
CA GLU A 137 -4.89 9.54 -4.71
C GLU A 137 -5.19 9.59 -3.21
N ALA A 138 -6.42 9.97 -2.84
CA ALA A 138 -6.84 10.08 -1.45
C ALA A 138 -6.59 8.80 -0.62
N ARG A 139 -6.90 7.64 -1.19
CA ARG A 139 -6.66 6.32 -0.58
C ARG A 139 -5.17 6.00 -0.37
N ASP A 140 -4.30 6.50 -1.24
CA ASP A 140 -2.86 6.25 -1.15
C ASP A 140 -2.27 6.97 0.08
N PHE A 141 -2.78 8.16 0.41
CA PHE A 141 -2.38 8.87 1.63
C PHE A 141 -2.86 8.17 2.91
N LEU A 142 -4.05 7.56 2.91
CA LEU A 142 -4.53 6.76 4.04
C LEU A 142 -3.67 5.51 4.24
N ASP A 143 -3.31 4.82 3.15
CA ASP A 143 -2.40 3.68 3.21
C ASP A 143 -1.02 4.09 3.73
N LEU A 144 -0.48 5.19 3.22
CA LEU A 144 0.81 5.71 3.65
C LEU A 144 0.83 6.11 5.12
N ASP A 145 -0.25 6.72 5.61
CA ASP A 145 -0.41 7.06 7.02
C ASP A 145 -0.47 5.81 7.90
N ALA A 146 -1.22 4.80 7.49
CA ALA A 146 -1.31 3.51 8.18
C ALA A 146 0.05 2.78 8.21
N ILE A 147 0.79 2.80 7.08
CA ILE A 147 2.15 2.26 6.97
C ILE A 147 3.10 2.91 7.98
N ARG A 148 3.04 4.24 8.12
CA ARG A 148 3.88 4.95 9.09
C ARG A 148 3.45 4.67 10.52
N ALA A 149 2.15 4.60 10.78
CA ALA A 149 1.61 4.24 12.09
C ALA A 149 1.93 2.81 12.51
N PHE A 150 2.08 1.88 11.55
CA PHE A 150 2.49 0.50 11.78
C PHE A 150 3.88 0.38 12.42
N GLY A 151 4.75 1.38 12.23
CA GLY A 151 6.00 1.55 12.99
C GLY A 151 7.09 0.50 12.74
N LYS A 152 6.92 -0.37 11.74
CA LYS A 152 7.92 -1.40 11.38
C LYS A 152 8.98 -0.92 10.38
N PHE A 153 8.77 0.24 9.77
CA PHE A 153 9.69 0.85 8.80
C PHE A 153 9.92 2.29 9.19
N THR A 154 11.18 2.71 9.19
CA THR A 154 11.57 4.12 9.34
C THR A 154 11.27 4.89 8.05
N ASP A 155 11.17 6.22 8.13
CA ASP A 155 10.97 7.07 6.96
C ASP A 155 12.09 6.86 5.93
N GLU A 156 13.35 6.71 6.36
CA GLU A 156 14.49 6.40 5.50
C GLU A 156 14.36 5.03 4.82
N GLU A 157 13.88 4.01 5.52
CA GLU A 157 13.62 2.69 4.93
C GLU A 157 12.50 2.74 3.89
N LEU A 158 11.43 3.50 4.15
CA LEU A 158 10.34 3.72 3.19
C LEU A 158 10.84 4.37 1.90
N LEU A 159 11.71 5.39 2.01
CA LEU A 159 12.34 6.02 0.86
C LEU A 159 13.28 5.04 0.11
N TYR A 160 14.05 4.24 0.86
CA TYR A 160 14.95 3.26 0.27
C TYR A 160 14.20 2.19 -0.53
N ILE A 161 13.14 1.60 0.02
CA ILE A 161 12.39 0.55 -0.68
C ILE A 161 11.62 1.08 -1.89
N ALA A 162 11.20 2.34 -1.86
CA ALA A 162 10.61 3.00 -3.02
C ALA A 162 11.65 3.16 -4.15
N ALA A 163 12.87 3.62 -3.82
CA ALA A 163 13.96 3.77 -4.78
C ALA A 163 14.48 2.44 -5.35
N VAL A 164 14.44 1.35 -4.56
CA VAL A 164 14.78 0.01 -5.06
C VAL A 164 13.75 -0.48 -6.08
N ARG A 165 12.47 -0.19 -5.86
CA ARG A 165 11.38 -0.58 -6.76
C ARG A 165 11.35 0.26 -8.04
N ASP A 166 11.58 1.56 -7.93
CA ASP A 166 11.58 2.51 -9.05
C ASP A 166 12.91 3.29 -9.09
N PRO A 167 13.84 2.95 -10.02
CA PRO A 167 15.09 3.70 -10.18
C PRO A 167 14.90 5.19 -10.54
N GLY A 168 13.71 5.59 -10.99
CA GLY A 168 13.34 6.97 -11.25
C GLY A 168 12.75 7.69 -10.03
N PHE A 169 12.72 7.06 -8.86
CA PHE A 169 12.24 7.66 -7.63
C PHE A 169 13.15 8.82 -7.18
N ASP A 170 12.57 10.02 -7.09
CA ASP A 170 13.25 11.21 -6.59
C ASP A 170 12.61 11.67 -5.28
N ARG A 171 13.46 11.89 -4.26
CA ARG A 171 13.03 12.27 -2.92
C ARG A 171 12.37 13.65 -2.86
N GLN A 172 12.79 14.61 -3.69
CA GLN A 172 12.22 15.95 -3.73
C GLN A 172 10.86 15.93 -4.43
N ILE A 173 10.74 15.21 -5.54
CA ILE A 173 9.46 14.98 -6.20
C ILE A 173 8.49 14.26 -5.25
N PHE A 174 8.96 13.25 -4.50
CA PHE A 174 8.11 12.59 -3.49
C PHE A 174 7.63 13.56 -2.40
N ALA A 175 8.48 14.50 -1.96
CA ALA A 175 8.08 15.55 -1.04
C ALA A 175 6.96 16.45 -1.61
N GLU A 176 7.02 16.76 -2.90
CA GLU A 176 5.96 17.50 -3.58
C GLU A 176 4.66 16.70 -3.68
N GLN A 177 4.74 15.40 -4.01
CA GLN A 177 3.58 14.51 -4.03
C GLN A 177 2.92 14.41 -2.65
N LEU A 178 3.71 14.35 -1.57
CA LEU A 178 3.17 14.38 -0.21
C LEU A 178 2.35 15.65 0.09
N ARG A 179 2.72 16.80 -0.47
CA ARG A 179 1.98 18.06 -0.28
C ARG A 179 0.66 18.09 -1.04
N ARG A 180 0.46 17.24 -2.06
CA ARG A 180 -0.81 17.16 -2.79
C ARG A 180 -1.98 16.68 -1.91
N VAL A 181 -1.69 16.11 -0.74
CA VAL A 181 -2.71 15.79 0.28
C VAL A 181 -3.58 17.00 0.66
N ASP A 182 -3.04 18.22 0.53
CA ASP A 182 -3.74 19.47 0.84
C ASP A 182 -4.74 19.89 -0.24
N LEU A 183 -4.64 19.29 -1.44
CA LEU A 183 -5.57 19.53 -2.54
C LEU A 183 -6.86 18.70 -2.41
N LEU A 184 -6.86 17.71 -1.52
CA LEU A 184 -7.93 16.75 -1.33
C LEU A 184 -8.82 17.14 -0.14
N ALA A 185 -10.13 17.01 -0.32
CA ALA A 185 -11.14 17.30 0.68
C ALA A 185 -11.46 16.08 1.55
N SER A 186 -12.12 16.30 2.69
CA SER A 186 -12.60 15.19 3.53
C SER A 186 -13.62 14.29 2.83
N ASP A 187 -14.34 14.83 1.85
CA ASP A 187 -15.35 14.08 1.09
C ASP A 187 -14.69 13.00 0.22
N ASP A 188 -13.46 13.23 -0.25
CA ASP A 188 -12.67 12.28 -1.02
C ASP A 188 -12.28 11.02 -0.22
N VAL A 189 -12.37 11.08 1.12
CA VAL A 189 -12.03 9.96 2.02
C VAL A 189 -13.20 9.47 2.85
N ALA A 190 -14.38 10.08 2.70
CA ALA A 190 -15.57 9.74 3.48
C ALA A 190 -16.03 8.29 3.24
N ALA A 191 -15.91 7.80 2.01
CA ALA A 191 -16.23 6.41 1.64
C ALA A 191 -15.39 5.37 2.39
N TYR A 192 -14.19 5.75 2.86
CA TYR A 192 -13.30 4.88 3.65
C TYR A 192 -13.58 4.95 5.16
N GLY A 193 -14.63 5.67 5.59
CA GLY A 193 -14.97 5.85 7.00
C GLY A 193 -14.08 6.86 7.73
N THR A 194 -13.31 7.66 7.00
CA THR A 194 -12.42 8.68 7.56
C THR A 194 -13.20 9.94 7.89
N THR A 195 -13.16 10.38 9.15
CA THR A 195 -13.80 11.64 9.57
C THR A 195 -12.99 12.85 9.12
N PRO A 196 -13.61 14.04 8.98
CA PRO A 196 -12.88 15.26 8.61
C PRO A 196 -11.73 15.62 9.58
N SER A 197 -11.88 15.34 10.88
CA SER A 197 -10.83 15.56 11.87
C SER A 197 -9.66 14.58 11.69
N SER A 198 -9.95 13.30 11.44
CA SER A 198 -8.93 12.29 11.14
C SER A 198 -8.17 12.65 9.86
N TRP A 199 -8.89 13.08 8.81
CA TRP A 199 -8.27 13.50 7.55
C TRP A 199 -7.31 14.68 7.72
N ARG A 200 -7.70 15.72 8.49
CA ARG A 200 -6.79 16.84 8.80
C ARG A 200 -5.52 16.38 9.51
N ALA A 201 -5.61 15.36 10.36
CA ALA A 201 -4.46 14.79 11.03
C ALA A 201 -3.52 14.06 10.06
N VAL A 202 -4.08 13.30 9.10
CA VAL A 202 -3.32 12.69 8.00
C VAL A 202 -2.61 13.77 7.18
N GLN A 203 -3.34 14.81 6.75
CA GLN A 203 -2.78 15.94 6.02
C GLN A 203 -1.61 16.59 6.80
N GLN A 204 -1.76 16.80 8.11
CA GLN A 204 -0.69 17.35 8.94
C GLN A 204 0.55 16.44 8.98
N ARG A 205 0.38 15.12 9.15
CA ARG A 205 1.51 14.17 9.19
C ARG A 205 2.22 14.06 7.84
N CYS A 206 1.47 14.11 6.73
CA CYS A 206 2.04 14.16 5.38
C CYS A 206 2.84 15.45 5.15
N ARG A 207 2.30 16.63 5.53
CA ARG A 207 3.04 17.90 5.46
C ARG A 207 4.33 17.88 6.27
N GLN A 208 4.28 17.37 7.49
CA GLN A 208 5.46 17.27 8.35
C GLN A 208 6.52 16.35 7.73
N TRP A 209 6.10 15.24 7.13
CA TRP A 209 7.02 14.35 6.45
C TRP A 209 7.63 14.99 5.21
N ALA A 210 6.82 15.65 4.38
CA ALA A 210 7.27 16.39 3.21
C ALA A 210 8.34 17.44 3.56
N GLN A 211 8.15 18.18 4.65
CA GLN A 211 9.14 19.14 5.16
C GLN A 211 10.43 18.42 5.57
N THR A 212 10.31 17.33 6.34
CA THR A 212 11.46 16.55 6.78
C THR A 212 12.25 16.05 5.60
N ILE A 213 11.62 15.42 4.60
CA ILE A 213 12.37 14.83 3.48
C ILE A 213 12.87 15.87 2.48
N ALA A 214 12.23 17.04 2.36
CA ALA A 214 12.72 18.11 1.50
C ALA A 214 14.01 18.75 2.03
N THR A 215 14.20 18.81 3.35
CA THR A 215 15.43 19.33 3.96
C THR A 215 16.63 18.43 3.64
N PRO A 216 17.73 18.96 3.06
CA PRO A 216 18.96 18.21 2.83
C PRO A 216 19.50 17.57 4.11
N ALA A 217 20.11 16.39 4.01
CA ALA A 217 20.66 15.66 5.16
C ALA A 217 21.71 16.47 5.97
N GLN A 218 22.40 17.41 5.31
CA GLN A 218 23.35 18.33 5.95
C GLN A 218 22.64 19.33 6.89
N GLU A 219 21.59 20.00 6.42
CA GLU A 219 20.80 20.93 7.24
C GLU A 219 20.07 20.22 8.39
N GLN A 220 19.60 18.99 8.20
CA GLN A 220 19.01 18.20 9.29
C GLN A 220 20.02 17.88 10.40
N THR A 221 21.28 17.63 10.05
CA THR A 221 22.36 17.35 11.01
C THR A 221 22.72 18.61 11.79
N GLU A 222 22.81 19.75 11.10
CA GLU A 222 23.06 21.06 11.71
C GLU A 222 21.90 21.49 12.65
N LEU A 223 20.64 21.28 12.24
CA LEU A 223 19.46 21.54 13.06
C LEU A 223 19.40 20.63 14.29
N ARG A 224 19.77 19.35 14.17
CA ARG A 224 19.88 18.43 15.32
C ARG A 224 21.01 18.86 16.27
N GLN A 225 22.18 19.22 15.74
CA GLN A 225 23.31 19.70 16.55
C GLN A 225 22.99 21.03 17.25
N GLN A 226 22.34 21.98 16.58
CA GLN A 226 21.88 23.23 17.19
C GLN A 226 20.85 23.00 18.31
N LYS A 227 19.90 22.08 18.12
CA LYS A 227 18.95 21.70 19.18
C LYS A 227 19.63 21.03 20.39
N ILE A 228 20.67 20.22 20.17
CA ILE A 228 21.44 19.59 21.24
C ILE A 228 22.26 20.64 22.01
N VAL A 229 22.83 21.63 21.32
CA VAL A 229 23.58 22.73 21.96
C VAL A 229 22.67 23.69 22.75
N GLN A 230 21.39 23.81 22.36
CA GLN A 230 20.40 24.63 23.08
C GLN A 230 19.78 23.95 24.31
N VAL A 231 20.01 22.64 24.51
CA VAL A 231 19.73 21.97 25.78
C VAL A 231 21.02 22.07 26.59
N GLU A 232 21.14 23.12 27.41
CA GLU A 232 22.29 23.31 28.30
C GLU A 232 22.56 22.04 29.14
N PRO A 233 23.83 21.66 29.37
CA PRO A 233 24.15 20.62 30.32
C PRO A 233 23.78 21.12 31.72
N ASP A 234 22.97 20.35 32.44
CA ASP A 234 22.65 20.58 33.86
C ASP A 234 23.97 20.82 34.62
N GLU A 235 24.11 22.02 35.20
CA GLU A 235 25.32 22.41 35.94
C GLU A 235 25.61 21.39 37.05
N PRO A 236 26.87 20.95 37.21
CA PRO A 236 27.19 19.98 38.24
C PRO A 236 26.92 20.60 39.61
N ARG A 237 25.91 20.06 40.32
CA ARG A 237 25.63 20.39 41.72
C ARG A 237 26.91 20.25 42.54
N SER A 238 27.44 21.39 42.96
CA SER A 238 28.58 21.51 43.85
C SER A 238 28.29 20.76 45.15
N ARG A 239 29.16 19.78 45.47
CA ARG A 239 29.15 19.13 46.78
C ARG A 239 29.48 20.17 47.86
N PRO A 240 28.77 20.19 49.00
CA PRO A 240 29.17 21.03 50.11
C PRO A 240 30.46 20.49 50.75
N PRO A 241 31.35 21.36 51.27
CA PRO A 241 32.52 20.90 51.99
C PRO A 241 32.13 20.35 53.37
N GLN A 242 32.75 19.22 53.70
CA GLN A 242 32.81 18.42 54.94
C GLN A 242 31.80 18.71 56.05
#